data_AF-A0AA39FHK2-F1
#
_entry.id   AF-A0AA39FHK2-F1
#
_cell.length_a   1.000
_cell.length_b   1.000
_cell.length_c   1.000
_cell.angle_alpha   90.00
_cell.angle_beta   90.00
_cell.angle_gamma   90.00
#
_symmetry.space_group_name_H-M   'P 1'
#
loop_
_entity.id
_entity.type
_entity.pdbx_description
1 polymer ?
#
loop_
_entity_poly.entity_id
_entity_poly.type
_entity_poly.pdbx_seq_one_letter_code
_entity_poly.pdbx_strand_id
1 'polypeptide(L)'
;MKLLFGVAIICVKEIAVPQSFRANNSLEKNGGIDIQLVKLAAKREGAKRTLTFHRQFYRPLICQKKLSNTDDVVAYLRHANDLFLNGNKTTDLIQLVPLNILQENEYFYQYLKESNESLGRKQIVGLLKIAAYCENTALVEKRQALIRAECLQYWELPDQGRTAPHSSRPDDRLQSILGSKFYAFSKKAPLTITMNDTDDTVCRPPCNWVFFPSSYNKSMPPECEPTLYFGMGHTKVYRLVQGVWQPVTGIALPPDTLVYAEMIMEYRSQGRRQRKTAPLRIIDAWLLGAQDINQKFMPERQMLIQKFCESLWKPTNTVLARVRPVKQHILDEDLTQTFILTPTQMKNGSVVMAYHPPQPSYSVSLNDQNGPFYYIPMSLIFMDFTRKPWFMHLSRSTGFHYYFNYKTNEKVYDDKRPQSAEADFSYTFEKRFFLDLSQDQLYSIHLLNAKAKAKCCKPPRK
;
A
#
# COMPACT_ATOMS: atom_id res chain seq x y z
N MET A 1 4.07 0.59 -7.05
CA MET A 1 4.35 2.03 -7.21
C MET A 1 5.43 2.17 -8.27
N LYS A 2 5.07 2.45 -9.53
CA LYS A 2 6.04 2.79 -10.58
C LYS A 2 6.33 4.28 -10.41
N LEU A 3 7.46 4.61 -9.77
CA LEU A 3 7.98 5.98 -9.72
C LEU A 3 8.40 6.37 -11.14
N LEU A 4 7.51 7.08 -11.83
CA LEU A 4 7.84 7.81 -13.06
C LEU A 4 8.63 9.06 -12.65
N PHE A 5 9.90 8.89 -12.33
CA PHE A 5 10.85 10.01 -12.35
C PHE A 5 11.23 10.26 -13.81
N GLY A 6 10.42 11.08 -14.49
CA GLY A 6 10.81 11.69 -15.75
C GLY A 6 11.59 12.95 -15.46
N VAL A 7 12.92 12.86 -15.31
CA VAL A 7 13.77 14.05 -15.44
C VAL A 7 13.86 14.33 -16.93
N ALA A 8 13.06 15.28 -17.41
CA ALA A 8 13.21 15.81 -18.76
C ALA A 8 14.36 16.82 -18.75
N ILE A 9 15.59 16.37 -19.03
CA ILE A 9 16.67 17.30 -19.42
C ILE A 9 16.40 17.70 -20.86
N ILE A 10 15.71 18.82 -21.05
CA ILE A 10 15.61 19.50 -22.35
C ILE A 10 16.73 20.52 -22.40
N CYS A 11 17.91 20.10 -22.85
CA CYS A 11 18.89 21.04 -23.41
C CYS A 11 18.57 21.17 -24.90
N VAL A 12 17.86 22.24 -25.28
CA VAL A 12 17.79 22.69 -26.67
C VAL A 12 18.44 24.07 -26.71
N LYS A 13 19.72 24.10 -27.08
CA LYS A 13 20.36 25.33 -27.55
C LYS A 13 20.50 25.17 -29.07
N GLU A 14 19.70 25.95 -29.80
CA GLU A 14 19.78 26.22 -31.23
C GLU A 14 19.91 25.01 -32.18
N ILE A 15 18.80 24.62 -32.81
CA ILE A 15 18.84 23.82 -34.04
C ILE A 15 19.05 24.79 -35.21
N ALA A 16 20.28 24.86 -35.72
CA ALA A 16 20.56 25.60 -36.95
C ALA A 16 19.91 24.90 -38.15
N VAL A 17 19.08 25.64 -38.89
CA VAL A 17 18.48 25.18 -40.16
C VAL A 17 19.51 25.37 -41.29
N PRO A 18 19.72 24.40 -42.20
CA PRO A 18 20.60 24.56 -43.36
C PRO A 18 20.19 25.76 -44.23
N GLN A 19 21.18 26.53 -44.70
CA GLN A 19 21.01 27.79 -45.45
C GLN A 19 20.32 27.67 -46.82
N SER A 20 19.94 26.48 -47.28
CA SER A 20 19.34 26.28 -48.62
C SER A 20 17.85 26.63 -48.72
N PHE A 21 17.20 27.10 -47.64
CA PHE A 21 15.79 27.48 -47.63
C PHE A 21 15.55 28.84 -46.96
N ARG A 22 16.11 29.92 -47.52
CA ARG A 22 15.59 31.28 -47.31
C ARG A 22 14.62 31.62 -48.44
N ALA A 23 13.32 31.41 -48.21
CA ALA A 23 12.30 32.10 -49.00
C ALA A 23 12.25 33.56 -48.53
N ASN A 24 12.44 34.48 -49.47
CA ASN A 24 12.35 35.92 -49.26
C ASN A 24 11.05 36.29 -48.56
N ASN A 25 11.12 36.73 -47.31
CA ASN A 25 10.25 37.77 -46.77
C ASN A 25 10.93 38.37 -45.54
N SER A 26 11.12 39.68 -45.62
CA SER A 26 11.68 40.57 -44.60
C SER A 26 10.86 40.51 -43.30
N LEU A 27 11.50 40.13 -42.20
CA LEU A 27 11.20 40.55 -40.82
C LEU A 27 12.31 40.02 -39.90
N GLU A 28 13.50 40.63 -40.00
CA GLU A 28 14.46 40.62 -38.91
C GLU A 28 13.96 41.56 -37.81
N LYS A 29 13.58 41.00 -36.65
CA LYS A 29 13.82 41.55 -35.31
C LYS A 29 13.28 40.60 -34.24
N ASN A 30 14.13 40.33 -33.26
CA ASN A 30 13.94 39.55 -32.02
C ASN A 30 14.08 38.02 -32.14
N GLY A 31 15.29 37.56 -31.78
CA GLY A 31 15.67 36.15 -31.62
C GLY A 31 15.02 35.50 -30.41
N GLY A 32 13.84 34.92 -30.65
CA GLY A 32 13.23 33.89 -29.81
C GLY A 32 12.44 32.97 -30.74
N ILE A 33 12.61 31.65 -30.60
CA ILE A 33 11.71 30.69 -31.24
C ILE A 33 10.37 30.87 -30.55
N ASP A 34 9.48 31.66 -31.15
CA ASP A 34 8.11 31.79 -30.70
C ASP A 34 7.42 30.42 -30.87
N ILE A 35 6.92 29.85 -29.78
CA ILE A 35 6.17 28.59 -29.71
C ILE A 35 4.80 28.71 -30.41
N GLN A 36 4.64 29.68 -31.32
CA GLN A 36 3.46 29.83 -32.18
C GLN A 36 3.47 28.95 -33.44
N LEU A 37 4.54 28.20 -33.72
CA LEU A 37 4.67 27.43 -34.96
C LEU A 37 3.99 26.05 -35.00
N VAL A 38 2.91 25.86 -34.23
CA VAL A 38 1.92 24.77 -34.47
C VAL A 38 0.48 25.30 -34.37
N LYS A 39 0.19 26.45 -34.98
CA LYS A 39 -1.15 26.77 -35.48
C LYS A 39 -1.18 26.57 -36.98
N LEU A 40 -1.24 25.32 -37.42
CA LEU A 40 -1.72 24.99 -38.76
C LEU A 40 -3.21 25.39 -38.80
N ALA A 41 -3.45 26.60 -39.29
CA ALA A 41 -4.77 27.13 -39.52
C ALA A 41 -5.44 26.33 -40.64
N ALA A 42 -6.15 25.26 -40.27
CA ALA A 42 -7.19 24.69 -41.11
C ALA A 42 -8.38 25.66 -41.13
N LYS A 43 -8.24 26.77 -41.86
CA LYS A 43 -9.32 27.70 -42.18
C LYS A 43 -9.79 27.44 -43.62
N ARG A 44 -10.31 26.23 -43.87
CA ARG A 44 -11.25 25.97 -44.95
C ARG A 44 -12.25 24.94 -44.45
N GLU A 45 -13.51 25.39 -44.45
CA GLU A 45 -14.74 24.64 -44.19
C GLU A 45 -14.97 24.13 -42.76
N GLY A 46 -15.65 24.97 -41.96
CA GLY A 46 -16.79 24.56 -41.12
C GLY A 46 -16.59 23.61 -39.93
N ALA A 47 -15.46 22.92 -39.76
CA ALA A 47 -15.27 21.94 -38.70
C ALA A 47 -14.04 22.25 -37.84
N LYS A 48 -14.25 22.78 -36.64
CA LYS A 48 -13.22 22.85 -35.60
C LYS A 48 -12.89 21.43 -35.13
N ARG A 49 -11.94 20.75 -35.78
CA ARG A 49 -11.27 19.57 -35.21
C ARG A 49 -10.01 20.03 -34.50
N THR A 50 -10.05 20.05 -33.17
CA THR A 50 -8.87 20.28 -32.34
C THR A 50 -8.07 18.99 -32.26
N LEU A 51 -6.93 18.92 -32.96
CA LEU A 51 -5.96 17.84 -32.82
C LEU A 51 -5.10 18.08 -31.58
N THR A 52 -5.27 17.28 -30.54
CA THR A 52 -4.49 17.37 -29.30
C THR A 52 -3.24 16.48 -29.39
N PHE A 53 -2.07 17.08 -29.60
CA PHE A 53 -0.78 16.38 -29.71
C PHE A 53 -0.11 16.17 -28.35
N HIS A 54 -0.63 15.27 -27.50
CA HIS A 54 -0.12 15.10 -26.13
C HIS A 54 1.12 14.20 -25.97
N ARG A 55 1.70 13.61 -27.04
CA ARG A 55 2.73 12.54 -26.88
C ARG A 55 3.97 12.58 -27.79
N GLN A 56 4.20 13.62 -28.59
CA GLN A 56 5.28 13.60 -29.58
C GLN A 56 6.71 13.63 -29.01
N PHE A 57 6.90 14.09 -27.76
CA PHE A 57 8.21 14.21 -27.10
C PHE A 57 8.50 13.12 -26.06
N TYR A 58 7.71 12.04 -26.03
CA TYR A 58 7.88 10.99 -25.03
C TYR A 58 9.12 10.13 -25.29
N ARG A 59 10.04 10.08 -24.32
CA ARG A 59 11.17 9.15 -24.26
C ARG A 59 11.28 8.58 -22.84
N PRO A 60 11.27 7.24 -22.65
CA PRO A 60 11.57 6.66 -21.36
C PRO A 60 13.08 6.76 -21.07
N LEU A 61 13.43 7.13 -19.84
CA LEU A 61 14.77 6.91 -19.30
C LEU A 61 14.76 5.56 -18.57
N ILE A 62 15.63 4.65 -18.97
CA ILE A 62 15.72 3.30 -18.40
C ILE A 62 16.99 3.23 -17.56
N CYS A 63 16.83 3.07 -16.24
CA CYS A 63 17.93 2.86 -15.31
C CYS A 63 17.92 1.39 -14.86
N GLN A 64 18.96 0.63 -15.19
CA GLN A 64 18.99 -0.82 -14.98
C GLN A 64 19.17 -1.21 -13.50
N LYS A 65 19.99 -0.46 -12.75
CA LYS A 65 20.32 -0.78 -11.37
C LYS A 65 20.54 0.51 -10.56
N LYS A 66 20.04 0.51 -9.33
CA LYS A 66 20.37 1.53 -8.33
C LYS A 66 21.67 1.15 -7.63
N LEU A 67 22.63 2.06 -7.55
CA LEU A 67 23.87 1.89 -6.80
C LEU A 67 23.64 2.04 -5.28
N SER A 68 24.57 1.54 -4.47
CA SER A 68 24.63 1.85 -3.03
C SER A 68 25.12 3.28 -2.80
N ASN A 69 24.94 3.83 -1.59
CA ASN A 69 25.41 5.16 -1.19
C ASN A 69 24.86 6.32 -2.03
N THR A 70 23.57 6.25 -2.38
CA THR A 70 22.88 7.33 -3.14
C THR A 70 22.09 8.27 -2.23
N ASP A 71 22.22 8.16 -0.91
CA ASP A 71 21.34 8.85 0.04
C ASP A 71 21.50 10.37 -0.01
N ASP A 72 22.73 10.86 -0.25
CA ASP A 72 23.00 12.28 -0.43
C ASP A 72 22.30 12.85 -1.66
N VAL A 73 22.27 12.10 -2.78
CA VAL A 73 21.55 12.48 -4.00
C VAL A 73 20.04 12.51 -3.76
N VAL A 74 19.52 11.52 -3.02
CA VAL A 74 18.10 11.49 -2.64
C VAL A 74 17.74 12.69 -1.75
N ALA A 75 18.59 13.03 -0.78
CA ALA A 75 18.39 14.18 0.08
C ALA A 75 18.44 15.50 -0.71
N TYR A 76 19.42 15.64 -1.61
CA TYR A 76 19.55 16.79 -2.52
C TYR A 76 18.30 16.97 -3.40
N LEU A 77 17.83 15.91 -4.04
CA LEU A 77 16.64 15.98 -4.90
C LEU A 77 15.34 16.23 -4.11
N ARG A 78 15.25 15.75 -2.85
CA ARG A 78 14.15 16.12 -1.95
C ARG A 78 14.17 17.61 -1.65
N HIS A 79 15.32 18.14 -1.28
CA HIS A 79 15.48 19.57 -1.02
C HIS A 79 15.12 20.43 -2.24
N ALA A 80 15.60 20.06 -3.43
CA ALA A 80 15.24 20.71 -4.69
C ALA A 80 13.73 20.69 -4.95
N ASN A 81 13.06 19.55 -4.69
CA ASN A 81 11.62 19.45 -4.81
C ASN A 81 10.87 20.31 -3.77
N ASP A 82 11.38 20.43 -2.55
CA ASP A 82 10.80 21.31 -1.53
C ASP A 82 10.90 22.78 -1.93
N LEU A 83 12.01 23.20 -2.56
CA LEU A 83 12.16 24.53 -3.15
C LEU A 83 11.14 24.76 -4.28
N PHE A 84 10.91 23.76 -5.12
CA PHE A 84 9.92 23.85 -6.20
C PHE A 84 8.48 23.94 -5.67
N LEU A 85 8.13 23.16 -4.64
CA LEU A 85 6.78 23.15 -4.07
C LEU A 85 6.47 24.39 -3.23
N ASN A 86 7.47 24.93 -2.53
CA ASN A 86 7.31 26.08 -1.62
C ASN A 86 7.79 27.41 -2.24
N GLY A 87 8.27 27.38 -3.48
CA GLY A 87 8.72 28.56 -4.21
C GLY A 87 7.58 29.55 -4.49
N ASN A 88 7.95 30.82 -4.63
CA ASN A 88 7.04 31.86 -5.15
C ASN A 88 6.79 31.65 -6.66
N LYS A 89 5.59 32.02 -7.13
CA LYS A 89 5.15 31.84 -8.54
C LYS A 89 6.05 32.51 -9.60
N THR A 90 7.02 33.31 -9.17
CA THR A 90 7.91 34.11 -10.03
C THR A 90 9.34 33.59 -10.04
N THR A 91 9.69 32.58 -9.24
CA THR A 91 11.02 31.93 -9.30
C THR A 91 10.86 30.46 -9.63
N ASP A 92 11.83 29.94 -10.38
CA ASP A 92 11.87 28.54 -10.79
C ASP A 92 13.29 28.00 -10.63
N LEU A 93 13.40 26.70 -10.39
CA LEU A 93 14.66 26.00 -10.27
C LEU A 93 15.14 25.58 -11.67
N ILE A 94 15.95 26.44 -12.29
CA ILE A 94 16.38 26.28 -13.69
C ILE A 94 17.48 25.23 -13.85
N GLN A 95 18.22 24.91 -12.78
CA GLN A 95 19.38 24.03 -12.85
C GLN A 95 19.55 23.18 -11.58
N LEU A 96 19.69 21.86 -11.78
CA LEU A 96 20.05 20.89 -10.73
C LEU A 96 21.52 20.49 -10.76
N VAL A 97 22.16 20.58 -11.94
CA VAL A 97 23.58 20.28 -12.11
C VAL A 97 24.19 21.40 -12.95
N PRO A 98 25.27 22.05 -12.47
CA PRO A 98 25.99 23.07 -13.23
C PRO A 98 26.39 22.59 -14.63
N LEU A 99 26.30 23.47 -15.62
CA LEU A 99 26.49 23.11 -17.03
C LEU A 99 27.92 22.68 -17.30
N ASN A 100 28.89 23.35 -16.67
CA ASN A 100 30.30 23.00 -16.77
C ASN A 100 30.55 21.56 -16.28
N ILE A 101 29.95 21.15 -15.16
CA ILE A 101 30.08 19.77 -14.65
C ILE A 101 29.52 18.75 -15.64
N LEU A 102 28.38 19.06 -16.29
CA LEU A 102 27.82 18.19 -17.33
C LEU A 102 28.72 18.11 -18.57
N GLN A 103 29.36 19.22 -18.96
CA GLN A 103 30.24 19.32 -20.12
C GLN A 103 31.62 18.71 -19.90
N GLU A 104 32.12 18.73 -18.65
CA GLU A 104 33.38 18.08 -18.26
C GLU A 104 33.34 16.56 -18.49
N ASN A 105 32.16 15.94 -18.39
CA ASN A 105 31.97 14.55 -18.80
C ASN A 105 31.63 14.47 -20.30
N GLU A 106 32.66 14.48 -21.14
CA GLU A 106 32.52 14.49 -22.59
C GLU A 106 31.67 13.33 -23.13
N TYR A 107 31.84 12.11 -22.60
CA TYR A 107 31.06 10.94 -23.01
C TYR A 107 29.57 11.11 -22.73
N PHE A 108 29.22 11.52 -21.51
CA PHE A 108 27.81 11.72 -21.12
C PHE A 108 27.19 12.88 -21.91
N TYR A 109 27.92 13.99 -22.05
CA TYR A 109 27.47 15.17 -22.77
C TYR A 109 27.21 14.86 -24.25
N GLN A 110 28.15 14.17 -24.90
CA GLN A 110 28.02 13.81 -26.31
C GLN A 110 26.86 12.82 -26.52
N TYR A 111 26.71 11.82 -25.65
CA TYR A 111 25.54 10.94 -25.68
C TYR A 111 24.22 11.72 -25.56
N LEU A 112 24.12 12.67 -24.62
CA LEU A 112 22.93 13.50 -24.43
C LEU A 112 22.61 14.32 -25.69
N LYS A 113 23.62 14.96 -26.27
CA LYS A 113 23.52 15.75 -27.49
C LYS A 113 23.04 14.89 -28.66
N GLU A 114 23.72 13.79 -28.96
CA GLU A 114 23.39 12.90 -30.07
C GLU A 114 22.00 12.28 -29.91
N SER A 115 21.64 11.89 -28.69
CA SER A 115 20.31 11.35 -28.39
C SER A 115 19.21 12.37 -28.69
N ASN A 116 19.41 13.62 -28.28
CA ASN A 116 18.45 14.71 -28.50
C ASN A 116 18.36 15.09 -29.99
N GLU A 117 19.49 15.22 -30.68
CA GLU A 117 19.49 15.54 -32.12
C GLU A 117 18.88 14.42 -32.98
N SER A 118 19.20 13.16 -32.67
CA SER A 118 18.63 11.99 -33.35
C SER A 118 17.10 11.93 -33.17
N LEU A 119 16.62 12.21 -31.95
CA LEU A 119 15.19 12.30 -31.69
C LEU A 119 14.54 13.47 -32.44
N GLY A 120 15.17 14.65 -32.41
CA GLY A 120 14.69 15.83 -33.12
C GLY A 120 14.54 15.59 -34.63
N ARG A 121 15.53 14.96 -35.27
CA ARG A 121 15.45 14.59 -36.69
C ARG A 121 14.25 13.68 -36.99
N LYS A 122 14.03 12.65 -36.17
CA LYS A 122 12.89 11.72 -36.33
C LYS A 122 11.54 12.43 -36.13
N GLN A 123 11.47 13.36 -35.17
CA GLN A 123 10.26 14.14 -34.91
C GLN A 123 9.91 15.08 -36.05
N ILE A 124 10.90 15.76 -36.64
CA ILE A 124 10.70 16.62 -37.82
C ILE A 124 10.07 15.81 -38.96
N VAL A 125 10.64 14.64 -39.27
CA VAL A 125 10.09 13.76 -40.32
C VAL A 125 8.67 13.31 -39.98
N GLY A 126 8.41 12.91 -38.73
CA GLY A 126 7.08 12.51 -38.28
C GLY A 126 6.03 13.62 -38.40
N LEU A 127 6.41 14.85 -38.03
CA LEU A 127 5.56 16.04 -38.13
C LEU A 127 5.24 16.40 -39.57
N LEU A 128 6.25 16.40 -40.45
CA LEU A 128 6.07 16.64 -41.88
C LEU A 128 5.18 15.56 -42.52
N LYS A 129 5.34 14.29 -42.11
CA LYS A 129 4.46 13.20 -42.56
C LYS A 129 3.01 13.44 -42.14
N ILE A 130 2.76 13.85 -40.90
CA ILE A 130 1.41 14.17 -40.42
C ILE A 130 0.81 15.32 -41.23
N ALA A 131 1.57 16.41 -41.45
CA ALA A 131 1.12 17.54 -42.26
C ALA A 131 0.71 17.11 -43.67
N ALA A 132 1.54 16.31 -44.34
CA ALA A 132 1.24 15.78 -45.67
C ALA A 132 -0.03 14.89 -45.70
N TYR A 133 -0.26 14.07 -44.66
CA TYR A 133 -1.46 13.22 -44.57
C TYR A 133 -2.73 14.02 -44.26
N CYS A 134 -2.61 15.17 -43.58
CA CYS A 134 -3.73 16.09 -43.39
C CYS A 134 -4.10 16.80 -44.70
N GLU A 135 -3.11 17.12 -45.54
CA GLU A 135 -3.32 17.77 -46.85
C GLU A 135 -3.84 16.78 -47.90
N ASN A 136 -3.38 15.53 -47.87
CA ASN A 136 -3.80 14.48 -48.79
C ASN A 136 -4.29 13.24 -48.04
N THR A 137 -5.61 13.11 -47.95
CA THR A 137 -6.32 12.01 -47.29
C THR A 137 -6.21 10.67 -48.03
N ALA A 138 -5.70 10.65 -49.28
CA ALA A 138 -5.45 9.42 -50.02
C ALA A 138 -4.14 8.72 -49.58
N LEU A 139 -3.29 9.40 -48.80
CA LEU A 139 -2.06 8.80 -48.27
C LEU A 139 -2.38 7.79 -47.16
N VAL A 140 -1.85 6.58 -47.30
CA VAL A 140 -2.05 5.47 -46.36
C VAL A 140 -0.73 4.73 -46.13
N GLU A 141 -0.42 4.41 -44.86
CA GLU A 141 0.71 3.55 -44.51
C GLU A 141 0.31 2.07 -44.65
N LYS A 142 0.67 1.46 -45.77
CA LYS A 142 0.23 0.10 -46.13
C LYS A 142 0.79 -1.00 -45.23
N ARG A 143 1.88 -0.74 -44.50
CA ARG A 143 2.59 -1.75 -43.69
C ARG A 143 2.13 -1.83 -42.23
N GLN A 144 1.14 -1.05 -41.81
CA GLN A 144 0.71 -1.01 -40.40
C GLN A 144 0.33 -2.39 -39.84
N ALA A 145 -0.42 -3.19 -40.61
CA ALA A 145 -0.85 -4.53 -40.19
C ALA A 145 0.34 -5.50 -40.03
N LEU A 146 1.28 -5.47 -40.98
CA LEU A 146 2.50 -6.29 -40.94
C LEU A 146 3.37 -5.93 -39.72
N ILE A 147 3.64 -4.63 -39.53
CA ILE A 147 4.46 -4.15 -38.40
C ILE A 147 3.80 -4.51 -37.06
N ARG A 148 2.46 -4.43 -36.97
CA ARG A 148 1.73 -4.86 -35.77
C ARG A 148 2.00 -6.34 -35.48
N ALA A 149 1.84 -7.21 -36.48
CA ALA A 149 2.05 -8.65 -36.31
C ALA A 149 3.49 -8.97 -35.89
N GLU A 150 4.48 -8.36 -36.54
CA GLU A 150 5.90 -8.54 -36.20
C GLU A 150 6.22 -8.05 -34.78
N CYS A 151 5.69 -6.89 -34.35
CA CYS A 151 5.89 -6.40 -32.98
C CYS A 151 5.25 -7.30 -31.92
N LEU A 152 4.05 -7.82 -32.18
CA LEU A 152 3.37 -8.73 -31.25
C LEU A 152 4.14 -10.05 -31.12
N GLN A 153 4.62 -10.60 -32.23
CA GLN A 153 5.46 -11.79 -32.23
C GLN A 153 6.78 -11.55 -31.49
N TYR A 154 7.48 -10.44 -31.77
CA TYR A 154 8.76 -10.12 -31.15
C TYR A 154 8.67 -9.92 -29.62
N TRP A 155 7.56 -9.35 -29.14
CA TRP A 155 7.30 -9.18 -27.70
C TRP A 155 6.55 -10.35 -27.06
N GLU A 156 6.29 -11.43 -27.81
CA GLU A 156 5.55 -12.61 -27.35
C GLU A 156 4.16 -12.26 -26.78
N LEU A 157 3.49 -11.29 -27.38
CA LEU A 157 2.16 -10.84 -26.99
C LEU A 157 1.09 -11.54 -27.86
N PRO A 158 0.02 -12.08 -27.25
CA PRO A 158 -1.04 -12.73 -28.01
C PRO A 158 -1.83 -11.71 -28.83
N ASP A 159 -2.04 -11.97 -30.12
CA ASP A 159 -2.86 -11.14 -31.01
C ASP A 159 -4.35 -11.45 -30.83
N GLN A 160 -4.85 -11.17 -29.63
CA GLN A 160 -6.26 -11.34 -29.28
C GLN A 160 -6.84 -10.04 -28.76
N GLY A 161 -8.14 -9.85 -29.01
CA GLY A 161 -8.89 -8.74 -28.45
C GLY A 161 -8.88 -8.78 -26.91
N ARG A 162 -9.00 -7.62 -26.28
CA ARG A 162 -9.18 -7.55 -24.83
C ARG A 162 -10.56 -8.10 -24.47
N THR A 163 -10.61 -9.31 -23.95
CA THR A 163 -11.85 -9.87 -23.37
C THR A 163 -12.03 -9.30 -21.97
N ALA A 164 -13.26 -8.94 -21.61
CA ALA A 164 -13.58 -8.63 -20.22
C ALA A 164 -13.26 -9.87 -19.36
N PRO A 165 -12.57 -9.73 -18.21
CA PRO A 165 -12.37 -10.86 -17.32
C PRO A 165 -13.72 -11.46 -16.95
N HIS A 166 -13.81 -12.80 -16.97
CA HIS A 166 -15.02 -13.48 -16.49
C HIS A 166 -15.32 -13.02 -15.06
N SER A 167 -16.55 -12.55 -14.84
CA SER A 167 -17.02 -12.20 -13.50
C SER A 167 -17.29 -13.49 -12.74
N SER A 168 -16.28 -14.02 -12.07
CA SER A 168 -16.46 -15.15 -11.15
C SER A 168 -17.04 -14.67 -9.81
N ARG A 169 -17.72 -15.56 -9.09
CA ARG A 169 -18.12 -15.28 -7.72
C ARG A 169 -16.88 -15.37 -6.80
N PRO A 170 -16.88 -14.70 -5.64
CA PRO A 170 -15.80 -14.81 -4.66
C PRO A 170 -15.43 -16.27 -4.33
N ASP A 171 -16.44 -17.13 -4.14
CA ASP A 171 -16.27 -18.56 -3.86
C ASP A 171 -15.53 -19.29 -4.99
N ASP A 172 -15.94 -19.09 -6.24
CA ASP A 172 -15.31 -19.73 -7.40
C ASP A 172 -13.84 -19.31 -7.51
N ARG A 173 -13.56 -18.01 -7.30
CA ARG A 173 -12.20 -17.47 -7.36
C ARG A 173 -11.35 -18.03 -6.21
N LEU A 174 -11.84 -18.02 -4.98
CA LEU A 174 -11.12 -18.55 -3.83
C LEU A 174 -10.89 -20.05 -3.92
N GLN A 175 -11.88 -20.82 -4.41
CA GLN A 175 -11.72 -22.24 -4.70
C GLN A 175 -10.63 -22.47 -5.75
N SER A 176 -10.52 -21.62 -6.79
CA SER A 176 -9.46 -21.75 -7.80
C SER A 176 -8.06 -21.43 -7.28
N ILE A 177 -7.93 -20.56 -6.27
CA ILE A 177 -6.63 -20.12 -5.72
C ILE A 177 -6.21 -21.01 -4.55
N LEU A 178 -7.13 -21.30 -3.63
CA LEU A 178 -6.85 -21.92 -2.33
C LEU A 178 -7.33 -23.38 -2.24
N GLY A 179 -8.14 -23.83 -3.19
CA GLY A 179 -8.77 -25.15 -3.16
C GLY A 179 -9.74 -25.34 -1.99
N SER A 180 -10.02 -26.60 -1.67
CA SER A 180 -11.02 -26.99 -0.66
C SER A 180 -10.63 -26.64 0.79
N LYS A 181 -9.34 -26.41 1.07
CA LYS A 181 -8.83 -26.09 2.42
C LYS A 181 -9.48 -24.80 2.98
N PHE A 182 -9.82 -23.85 2.12
CA PHE A 182 -10.42 -22.58 2.52
C PHE A 182 -11.77 -22.74 3.25
N TYR A 183 -12.63 -23.63 2.75
CA TYR A 183 -13.99 -23.79 3.27
C TYR A 183 -14.04 -24.46 4.64
N ALA A 184 -13.04 -25.26 4.97
CA ALA A 184 -12.95 -25.92 6.28
C ALA A 184 -12.68 -24.91 7.41
N PHE A 185 -11.77 -23.95 7.17
CA PHE A 185 -11.38 -22.99 8.20
C PHE A 185 -12.30 -21.76 8.26
N SER A 186 -12.81 -21.28 7.12
CA SER A 186 -13.59 -20.03 7.04
C SER A 186 -14.89 -20.03 7.84
N LYS A 187 -15.43 -21.22 8.14
CA LYS A 187 -16.63 -21.41 8.97
C LYS A 187 -16.35 -21.48 10.48
N LYS A 188 -15.09 -21.44 10.90
CA LYS A 188 -14.72 -21.52 12.32
C LYS A 188 -14.96 -20.18 12.99
N ALA A 189 -16.01 -20.11 13.81
CA ALA A 189 -16.29 -18.97 14.68
C ALA A 189 -15.22 -18.85 15.78
N PRO A 190 -14.90 -17.62 16.23
CA PRO A 190 -14.03 -17.43 17.39
C PRO A 190 -14.70 -17.99 18.65
N LEU A 191 -13.92 -18.56 19.58
CA LEU A 191 -14.46 -18.89 20.90
C LEU A 191 -14.62 -17.59 21.69
N THR A 192 -15.84 -17.26 22.12
CA THR A 192 -16.02 -16.13 23.04
C THR A 192 -15.63 -16.54 24.45
N ILE A 193 -14.82 -15.72 25.10
CA ILE A 193 -14.44 -15.86 26.51
C ILE A 193 -14.84 -14.62 27.30
N THR A 194 -15.02 -14.77 28.60
CA THR A 194 -15.19 -13.66 29.56
C THR A 194 -13.91 -13.44 30.36
N MET A 195 -13.84 -12.36 31.14
CA MET A 195 -12.68 -12.12 32.02
C MET A 195 -12.42 -13.26 33.01
N ASN A 196 -13.46 -13.99 33.42
CA ASN A 196 -13.33 -15.12 34.34
C ASN A 196 -12.66 -16.34 33.69
N ASP A 197 -12.83 -16.50 32.38
CA ASP A 197 -12.28 -17.63 31.64
C ASP A 197 -10.80 -17.43 31.28
N THR A 198 -10.27 -16.21 31.46
CA THR A 198 -8.90 -15.87 31.03
C THR A 198 -7.82 -16.69 31.74
N ASP A 199 -8.08 -17.08 32.99
CA ASP A 199 -7.13 -17.81 33.83
C ASP A 199 -6.84 -19.23 33.34
N ASP A 200 -7.83 -19.87 32.68
CA ASP A 200 -7.75 -21.22 32.12
C ASP A 200 -7.51 -21.23 30.60
N THR A 201 -7.60 -20.08 29.95
CA THR A 201 -7.42 -19.93 28.49
C THR A 201 -6.11 -19.20 28.17
N VAL A 202 -6.17 -17.88 28.03
CA VAL A 202 -5.04 -17.05 27.58
C VAL A 202 -3.89 -17.05 28.58
N CYS A 203 -4.13 -17.30 29.87
CA CYS A 203 -3.06 -17.38 30.86
C CYS A 203 -2.30 -18.73 30.89
N ARG A 204 -2.64 -19.72 30.04
CA ARG A 204 -2.04 -21.06 30.05
C ARG A 204 -1.75 -21.58 28.62
N PRO A 205 -0.60 -21.22 28.01
CA PRO A 205 0.44 -20.31 28.49
C PRO A 205 0.26 -18.86 27.97
N PRO A 206 0.66 -17.84 28.74
CA PRO A 206 0.41 -16.44 28.40
C PRO A 206 1.23 -15.92 27.22
N CYS A 207 2.46 -16.40 27.13
CA CYS A 207 3.42 -15.95 26.13
C CYS A 207 3.01 -16.37 24.70
N ASN A 208 2.16 -17.39 24.53
CA ASN A 208 1.68 -17.83 23.21
C ASN A 208 0.74 -16.84 22.50
N TRP A 209 0.24 -15.83 23.20
CA TRP A 209 -0.87 -15.02 22.72
C TRP A 209 -0.42 -13.62 22.34
N VAL A 210 -0.78 -13.23 21.11
CA VAL A 210 -0.94 -11.82 20.77
C VAL A 210 -2.41 -11.44 20.87
N PHE A 211 -2.68 -10.16 21.05
CA PHE A 211 -4.04 -9.63 20.97
C PHE A 211 -4.13 -8.38 20.11
N PHE A 212 -5.34 -8.19 19.57
CA PHE A 212 -5.72 -7.05 18.75
C PHE A 212 -6.94 -6.36 19.38
N PRO A 213 -6.83 -5.09 19.78
CA PRO A 213 -7.95 -4.32 20.31
C PRO A 213 -8.95 -3.95 19.21
N SER A 214 -10.22 -4.29 19.42
CA SER A 214 -11.33 -4.02 18.48
C SER A 214 -12.39 -3.15 19.13
N SER A 215 -13.05 -2.29 18.34
CA SER A 215 -14.23 -1.53 18.80
C SER A 215 -15.54 -2.27 18.59
N TYR A 216 -15.50 -3.49 18.07
CA TYR A 216 -16.67 -4.34 18.00
C TYR A 216 -16.99 -4.94 19.37
N ASN A 217 -18.28 -5.14 19.66
CA ASN A 217 -18.79 -5.93 20.77
C ASN A 217 -20.06 -6.66 20.31
N LYS A 218 -20.56 -7.60 21.11
CA LYS A 218 -21.72 -8.42 20.72
C LYS A 218 -23.05 -7.66 20.59
N SER A 219 -23.13 -6.44 21.11
CA SER A 219 -24.31 -5.59 20.98
C SER A 219 -24.38 -4.87 19.63
N MET A 220 -23.29 -4.88 18.85
CA MET A 220 -23.21 -4.27 17.52
C MET A 220 -23.76 -5.23 16.45
N PRO A 221 -24.17 -4.70 15.28
CA PRO A 221 -24.64 -5.55 14.18
C PRO A 221 -23.57 -6.54 13.69
N PRO A 222 -23.95 -7.75 13.23
CA PRO A 222 -23.01 -8.75 12.72
C PRO A 222 -22.15 -8.25 11.55
N GLU A 223 -22.61 -7.23 10.81
CA GLU A 223 -21.85 -6.60 9.74
C GLU A 223 -20.55 -5.91 10.20
N CYS A 224 -20.47 -5.57 11.48
CA CYS A 224 -19.31 -4.95 12.12
C CYS A 224 -18.37 -5.98 12.77
N GLU A 225 -18.76 -7.26 12.83
CA GLU A 225 -17.92 -8.31 13.39
C GLU A 225 -16.64 -8.48 12.55
N PRO A 226 -15.46 -8.59 13.19
CA PRO A 226 -14.23 -8.96 12.51
C PRO A 226 -14.41 -10.24 11.68
N THR A 227 -14.15 -10.16 10.39
CA THR A 227 -14.41 -11.26 9.45
C THR A 227 -13.42 -11.26 8.28
N LEU A 228 -13.56 -12.23 7.38
CA LEU A 228 -12.78 -12.32 6.15
C LEU A 228 -13.28 -11.33 5.11
N TYR A 229 -12.36 -10.62 4.48
CA TYR A 229 -12.58 -9.75 3.33
C TYR A 229 -11.80 -10.28 2.13
N PHE A 230 -12.43 -10.26 0.95
CA PHE A 230 -11.82 -10.68 -0.31
C PHE A 230 -11.88 -9.58 -1.36
N GLY A 231 -10.72 -9.16 -1.85
CA GLY A 231 -10.55 -8.22 -2.94
C GLY A 231 -10.45 -8.94 -4.28
N MET A 232 -11.37 -8.66 -5.20
CA MET A 232 -11.33 -9.09 -6.60
C MET A 232 -10.85 -7.98 -7.54
N GLY A 233 -10.27 -6.92 -6.97
CA GLY A 233 -9.68 -5.79 -7.70
C GLY A 233 -10.51 -4.52 -7.61
N HIS A 234 -9.82 -3.41 -7.34
CA HIS A 234 -10.40 -2.09 -7.15
C HIS A 234 -11.53 -2.14 -6.10
N THR A 235 -12.74 -1.70 -6.45
CA THR A 235 -13.91 -1.60 -5.57
C THR A 235 -14.72 -2.90 -5.49
N LYS A 236 -14.29 -3.97 -6.18
CA LYS A 236 -14.90 -5.29 -6.05
C LYS A 236 -14.36 -5.96 -4.78
N VAL A 237 -14.84 -5.51 -3.63
CA VAL A 237 -14.47 -6.06 -2.32
C VAL A 237 -15.69 -6.70 -1.70
N TYR A 238 -15.50 -7.87 -1.11
CA TYR A 238 -16.54 -8.64 -0.44
C TYR A 238 -16.13 -8.92 1.00
N ARG A 239 -17.08 -9.04 1.90
CA ARG A 239 -16.90 -9.52 3.28
C ARG A 239 -17.71 -10.79 3.49
N LEU A 240 -17.23 -11.69 4.34
CA LEU A 240 -17.92 -12.92 4.69
C LEU A 240 -18.83 -12.67 5.90
N VAL A 241 -20.15 -12.68 5.72
CA VAL A 241 -21.11 -12.55 6.82
C VAL A 241 -21.94 -13.82 6.87
N GLN A 242 -21.90 -14.53 8.01
CA GLN A 242 -22.65 -15.77 8.21
C GLN A 242 -22.44 -16.81 7.08
N GLY A 243 -21.21 -16.88 6.56
CA GLY A 243 -20.83 -17.81 5.48
C GLY A 243 -21.20 -17.35 4.07
N VAL A 244 -21.72 -16.13 3.89
CA VAL A 244 -22.08 -15.57 2.58
C VAL A 244 -21.22 -14.34 2.28
N TRP A 245 -20.68 -14.28 1.06
CA TRP A 245 -19.94 -13.11 0.58
C TRP A 245 -20.89 -11.97 0.22
N GLN A 246 -20.76 -10.84 0.93
CA GLN A 246 -21.53 -9.62 0.68
C GLN A 246 -20.61 -8.53 0.13
N PRO A 247 -21.03 -7.77 -0.90
CA PRO A 247 -20.23 -6.67 -1.43
C PRO A 247 -20.07 -5.54 -0.40
N VAL A 248 -18.92 -4.89 -0.41
CA VAL A 248 -18.58 -3.76 0.46
C VAL A 248 -18.20 -2.56 -0.39
N THR A 249 -18.85 -1.42 -0.14
CA THR A 249 -18.61 -0.17 -0.85
C THR A 249 -17.61 0.72 -0.13
N GLY A 250 -17.02 1.68 -0.84
CA GLY A 250 -16.19 2.72 -0.23
C GLY A 250 -14.77 2.28 0.13
N ILE A 251 -14.36 1.06 -0.23
CA ILE A 251 -12.98 0.56 -0.07
C ILE A 251 -12.47 0.04 -1.41
N ALA A 252 -11.13 -0.05 -1.53
CA ALA A 252 -10.51 -0.73 -2.65
C ALA A 252 -9.38 -1.64 -2.18
N LEU A 253 -9.38 -2.87 -2.71
CA LEU A 253 -8.31 -3.84 -2.53
C LEU A 253 -7.82 -4.33 -3.91
N PRO A 254 -6.51 -4.60 -4.06
CA PRO A 254 -5.99 -5.35 -5.19
C PRO A 254 -6.71 -6.69 -5.37
N PRO A 255 -6.70 -7.25 -6.59
CA PRO A 255 -7.23 -8.60 -6.81
C PRO A 255 -6.46 -9.63 -5.97
N ASP A 256 -7.11 -10.76 -5.71
CA ASP A 256 -6.56 -11.90 -4.98
C ASP A 256 -5.97 -11.49 -3.61
N THR A 257 -6.73 -10.68 -2.86
CA THR A 257 -6.38 -10.24 -1.51
C THR A 257 -7.39 -10.81 -0.52
N LEU A 258 -6.96 -11.70 0.38
CA LEU A 258 -7.80 -12.34 1.39
C LEU A 258 -7.25 -12.01 2.77
N VAL A 259 -8.02 -11.24 3.54
CA VAL A 259 -7.59 -10.67 4.82
C VAL A 259 -8.64 -10.89 5.90
N TYR A 260 -8.22 -11.11 7.14
CA TYR A 260 -9.08 -11.03 8.31
C TYR A 260 -9.04 -9.59 8.84
N ALA A 261 -10.19 -8.93 8.87
CA ALA A 261 -10.26 -7.49 9.06
C ALA A 261 -11.59 -7.07 9.70
N GLU A 262 -11.67 -5.81 10.07
CA GLU A 262 -12.88 -5.16 10.58
C GLU A 262 -13.03 -3.76 9.97
N MET A 263 -14.26 -3.29 9.86
CA MET A 263 -14.56 -1.92 9.44
C MET A 263 -15.33 -1.21 10.54
N ILE A 264 -14.60 -0.46 11.36
CA ILE A 264 -15.12 0.18 12.57
C ILE A 264 -14.76 1.67 12.62
N MET A 265 -15.41 2.40 13.53
CA MET A 265 -15.26 3.85 13.63
C MET A 265 -13.96 4.25 14.34
N GLU A 266 -13.16 5.05 13.64
CA GLU A 266 -12.06 5.82 14.17
C GLU A 266 -12.48 7.27 14.37
N TYR A 267 -11.90 7.92 15.37
CA TYR A 267 -12.18 9.28 15.77
C TYR A 267 -10.93 10.15 15.65
N ARG A 268 -11.16 11.43 15.34
CA ARG A 268 -10.14 12.47 15.23
C ARG A 268 -10.60 13.70 15.98
N SER A 269 -9.68 14.41 16.62
CA SER A 269 -9.97 15.54 17.52
C SER A 269 -10.90 15.14 18.69
N GLN A 270 -11.19 16.08 19.60
CA GLN A 270 -12.02 15.84 20.79
C GLN A 270 -13.19 16.82 20.88
N GLY A 271 -14.21 16.47 21.68
CA GLY A 271 -15.38 17.30 21.93
C GLY A 271 -16.15 17.69 20.66
N ARG A 272 -16.49 18.98 20.52
CA ARG A 272 -17.34 19.47 19.41
C ARG A 272 -16.69 19.37 18.03
N ARG A 273 -15.36 19.28 17.96
CA ARG A 273 -14.59 19.17 16.70
C ARG A 273 -14.35 17.73 16.27
N GLN A 274 -14.89 16.74 16.99
CA GLN A 274 -14.69 15.33 16.72
C GLN A 274 -15.19 14.94 15.32
N ARG A 275 -14.32 14.31 14.53
CA ARG A 275 -14.66 13.71 13.23
C ARG A 275 -14.55 12.20 13.30
N LYS A 276 -15.33 11.52 12.46
CA LYS A 276 -15.37 10.06 12.39
C LYS A 276 -14.96 9.57 11.01
N THR A 277 -14.23 8.48 10.95
CA THR A 277 -13.88 7.76 9.72
C THR A 277 -14.03 6.26 9.93
N ALA A 278 -14.43 5.51 8.92
CA ALA A 278 -14.59 4.05 9.01
C ALA A 278 -13.58 3.33 8.09
N PRO A 279 -12.30 3.22 8.47
CA PRO A 279 -11.33 2.50 7.66
C PRO A 279 -11.52 0.98 7.75
N LEU A 280 -11.01 0.28 6.74
CA LEU A 280 -10.79 -1.16 6.83
C LEU A 280 -9.50 -1.40 7.60
N ARG A 281 -9.58 -2.11 8.73
CA ARG A 281 -8.43 -2.44 9.58
C ARG A 281 -8.12 -3.92 9.46
N ILE A 282 -6.96 -4.25 8.91
CA ILE A 282 -6.50 -5.61 8.70
C ILE A 282 -5.83 -6.12 9.98
N ILE A 283 -6.35 -7.23 10.51
CA ILE A 283 -5.88 -7.90 11.71
C ILE A 283 -4.84 -8.97 11.34
N ASP A 284 -5.11 -9.80 10.34
CA ASP A 284 -4.17 -10.80 9.79
C ASP A 284 -4.52 -11.09 8.32
N ALA A 285 -3.69 -11.81 7.58
CA ALA A 285 -3.91 -12.03 6.15
C ALA A 285 -3.39 -13.38 5.64
N TRP A 286 -4.11 -13.93 4.66
CA TRP A 286 -3.71 -15.13 3.90
C TRP A 286 -3.06 -14.73 2.57
N LEU A 287 -3.74 -13.88 1.79
CA LEU A 287 -3.29 -13.43 0.48
C LEU A 287 -3.19 -11.91 0.44
N LEU A 288 -2.08 -11.39 -0.09
CA LEU A 288 -1.89 -9.95 -0.33
C LEU A 288 -1.55 -9.73 -1.81
N GLY A 289 -2.53 -9.36 -2.63
CA GLY A 289 -2.30 -9.07 -4.05
C GLY A 289 -1.76 -10.26 -4.85
N ALA A 290 -2.40 -11.42 -4.73
CA ALA A 290 -1.97 -12.72 -5.28
C ALA A 290 -0.73 -13.36 -4.64
N GLN A 291 -0.10 -12.70 -3.65
CA GLN A 291 0.98 -13.31 -2.88
C GLN A 291 0.45 -14.12 -1.70
N ASP A 292 0.74 -15.42 -1.66
CA ASP A 292 0.46 -16.28 -0.50
C ASP A 292 1.46 -16.03 0.63
N ILE A 293 0.91 -15.67 1.80
CA ILE A 293 1.65 -15.42 3.02
C ILE A 293 1.15 -16.27 4.19
N ASN A 294 0.21 -17.20 3.97
CA ASN A 294 -0.41 -18.03 5.03
C ASN A 294 0.64 -18.77 5.86
N GLN A 295 1.63 -19.40 5.19
CA GLN A 295 2.65 -20.22 5.84
C GLN A 295 3.73 -19.41 6.58
N LYS A 296 3.73 -18.08 6.48
CA LYS A 296 4.69 -17.24 7.20
C LYS A 296 4.31 -17.10 8.66
N PHE A 297 5.28 -16.96 9.55
CA PHE A 297 5.02 -16.69 10.97
C PHE A 297 4.32 -15.34 11.17
N MET A 298 3.50 -15.21 12.21
CA MET A 298 2.61 -14.05 12.39
C MET A 298 3.32 -12.67 12.40
N PRO A 299 4.43 -12.45 13.13
CA PRO A 299 5.20 -11.20 13.03
C PRO A 299 5.64 -10.85 11.60
N GLU A 300 6.02 -11.84 10.79
CA GLU A 300 6.37 -11.62 9.38
C GLU A 300 5.13 -11.24 8.56
N ARG A 301 3.98 -11.92 8.78
CA ARG A 301 2.70 -11.54 8.16
C ARG A 301 2.32 -10.10 8.50
N GLN A 302 2.45 -9.68 9.76
CA GLN A 302 2.18 -8.30 10.18
C GLN A 302 3.08 -7.27 9.49
N MET A 303 4.38 -7.57 9.33
CA MET A 303 5.28 -6.69 8.58
C MET A 303 4.86 -6.56 7.11
N LEU A 304 4.40 -7.66 6.48
CA LEU A 304 3.91 -7.65 5.10
C LEU A 304 2.57 -6.89 4.98
N ILE A 305 1.67 -7.05 5.95
CA ILE A 305 0.40 -6.31 6.01
C ILE A 305 0.67 -4.81 6.17
N GLN A 306 1.62 -4.42 7.01
CA GLN A 306 2.05 -3.02 7.16
C GLN A 306 2.49 -2.44 5.81
N LYS A 307 3.46 -3.09 5.14
CA LYS A 307 3.95 -2.68 3.81
C LYS A 307 2.83 -2.63 2.77
N PHE A 308 1.93 -3.60 2.81
CA PHE A 308 0.78 -3.67 1.91
C PHE A 308 -0.15 -2.47 2.11
N CYS A 309 -0.57 -2.19 3.34
CA CYS A 309 -1.45 -1.04 3.64
C CYS A 309 -0.79 0.29 3.26
N GLU A 310 0.51 0.42 3.49
CA GLU A 310 1.31 1.57 3.07
C GLU A 310 1.29 1.75 1.56
N SER A 311 1.43 0.67 0.79
CA SER A 311 1.37 0.73 -0.66
C SER A 311 0.01 1.11 -1.23
N LEU A 312 -1.07 0.88 -0.48
CA LEU A 312 -2.45 1.25 -0.84
C LEU A 312 -2.79 2.70 -0.48
N TRP A 313 -1.98 3.35 0.36
CA TRP A 313 -2.27 4.69 0.83
C TRP A 313 -2.16 5.73 -0.30
N LYS A 314 -3.24 6.50 -0.47
CA LYS A 314 -3.36 7.59 -1.45
C LYS A 314 -3.78 8.87 -0.71
N PRO A 315 -2.84 9.73 -0.30
CA PRO A 315 -3.11 10.87 0.59
C PRO A 315 -4.12 11.89 0.03
N THR A 316 -4.26 11.97 -1.29
CA THR A 316 -5.17 12.90 -1.98
C THR A 316 -6.53 12.27 -2.31
N ASN A 317 -6.72 10.97 -2.09
CA ASN A 317 -8.00 10.31 -2.34
C ASN A 317 -8.89 10.40 -1.10
N THR A 318 -9.92 11.25 -1.19
CA THR A 318 -10.92 11.43 -0.14
C THR A 318 -12.16 10.56 -0.30
N VAL A 319 -12.27 9.82 -1.42
CA VAL A 319 -13.46 9.04 -1.78
C VAL A 319 -13.44 7.64 -1.16
N LEU A 320 -12.26 7.01 -1.13
CA LEU A 320 -12.10 5.66 -0.60
C LEU A 320 -11.61 5.70 0.85
N ALA A 321 -12.22 4.87 1.69
CA ALA A 321 -11.78 4.69 3.06
C ALA A 321 -10.37 4.09 3.10
N ARG A 322 -9.61 4.49 4.12
CA ARG A 322 -8.23 4.04 4.29
C ARG A 322 -8.20 2.56 4.67
N VAL A 323 -7.20 1.84 4.17
CA VAL A 323 -6.86 0.49 4.63
C VAL A 323 -5.65 0.61 5.56
N ARG A 324 -5.70 0.00 6.74
CA ARG A 324 -4.64 0.09 7.75
C ARG A 324 -4.40 -1.25 8.44
N PRO A 325 -3.20 -1.51 8.96
CA PRO A 325 -2.97 -2.62 9.88
C PRO A 325 -3.52 -2.28 11.27
N VAL A 326 -3.98 -3.30 12.00
CA VAL A 326 -4.22 -3.20 13.45
C VAL A 326 -2.90 -3.49 14.17
N LYS A 327 -2.57 -2.68 15.17
CA LYS A 327 -1.37 -2.90 15.99
C LYS A 327 -1.57 -4.17 16.83
N GLN A 328 -0.68 -5.15 16.65
CA GLN A 328 -0.60 -6.30 17.55
C GLN A 328 0.10 -5.93 18.87
N HIS A 329 -0.33 -6.56 19.95
CA HIS A 329 0.28 -6.49 21.27
C HIS A 329 0.56 -7.90 21.80
N ILE A 330 1.73 -8.10 22.40
CA ILE A 330 2.07 -9.38 23.03
C ILE A 330 1.64 -9.31 24.50
N LEU A 331 0.96 -10.37 24.99
CA LEU A 331 0.30 -10.34 26.29
C LEU A 331 1.26 -10.24 27.48
N ASP A 332 2.49 -10.74 27.36
CA ASP A 332 3.49 -10.70 28.43
C ASP A 332 4.44 -9.48 28.36
N GLU A 333 4.33 -8.64 27.32
CA GLU A 333 5.02 -7.35 27.26
C GLU A 333 4.49 -6.34 28.29
N ASP A 334 5.19 -5.23 28.47
CA ASP A 334 4.69 -4.13 29.29
C ASP A 334 3.59 -3.32 28.58
N LEU A 335 2.35 -3.76 28.79
CA LEU A 335 1.17 -3.07 28.24
C LEU A 335 1.00 -1.65 28.78
N THR A 336 1.62 -1.29 29.91
CA THR A 336 1.61 0.11 30.38
C THR A 336 2.38 1.04 29.45
N GLN A 337 3.26 0.50 28.59
CA GLN A 337 4.03 1.25 27.61
C GLN A 337 3.52 1.01 26.18
N THR A 338 3.02 -0.18 25.89
CA THR A 338 2.64 -0.57 24.51
C THR A 338 1.15 -0.41 24.21
N PHE A 339 0.27 -0.55 25.21
CA PHE A 339 -1.19 -0.44 25.06
C PHE A 339 -1.77 0.58 26.06
N ILE A 340 -1.57 1.87 25.74
CA ILE A 340 -1.98 2.97 26.61
C ILE A 340 -3.40 3.42 26.25
N LEU A 341 -4.28 3.38 27.24
CA LEU A 341 -5.63 3.94 27.15
C LEU A 341 -5.67 5.31 27.80
N THR A 342 -6.22 6.30 27.11
CA THR A 342 -6.33 7.67 27.61
C THR A 342 -7.79 8.09 27.75
N PRO A 343 -8.17 8.77 28.85
CA PRO A 343 -9.48 9.38 28.97
C PRO A 343 -9.68 10.42 27.85
N THR A 344 -10.73 10.24 27.06
CA THR A 344 -11.02 11.10 25.90
C THR A 344 -12.46 11.59 25.94
N GLN A 345 -12.64 12.90 25.80
CA GLN A 345 -13.97 13.51 25.76
C GLN A 345 -14.61 13.37 24.38
N MET A 346 -15.77 12.72 24.36
CA MET A 346 -16.59 12.50 23.18
C MET A 346 -17.46 13.72 22.86
N LYS A 347 -18.05 13.77 21.65
CA LYS A 347 -18.89 14.90 21.21
C LYS A 347 -20.10 15.18 22.11
N ASN A 348 -20.67 14.14 22.71
CA ASN A 348 -21.78 14.21 23.66
C ASN A 348 -21.36 14.60 25.09
N GLY A 349 -20.07 14.88 25.32
CA GLY A 349 -19.53 15.25 26.63
C GLY A 349 -19.10 14.07 27.51
N SER A 350 -19.42 12.82 27.15
CA SER A 350 -18.97 11.65 27.91
C SER A 350 -17.47 11.45 27.80
N VAL A 351 -16.83 10.96 28.85
CA VAL A 351 -15.42 10.58 28.85
C VAL A 351 -15.33 9.07 28.70
N VAL A 352 -14.55 8.61 27.72
CA VAL A 352 -14.34 7.17 27.45
C VAL A 352 -12.84 6.86 27.41
N MET A 353 -12.49 5.62 27.67
CA MET A 353 -11.10 5.17 27.54
C MET A 353 -10.81 4.82 26.08
N ALA A 354 -9.97 5.63 25.44
CA ALA A 354 -9.63 5.49 24.04
C ALA A 354 -8.21 4.95 23.86
N TYR A 355 -8.01 4.12 22.85
CA TYR A 355 -6.68 3.70 22.42
C TYR A 355 -6.19 4.60 21.29
N HIS A 356 -4.96 5.09 21.43
CA HIS A 356 -4.26 5.94 20.46
C HIS A 356 -3.12 5.15 19.82
N PRO A 357 -3.30 4.63 18.59
CA PRO A 357 -2.24 3.89 17.92
C PRO A 357 -1.02 4.77 17.61
N PRO A 358 0.19 4.20 17.57
CA PRO A 358 1.38 4.92 17.13
C PRO A 358 1.20 5.44 15.70
N GLN A 359 1.76 6.61 15.42
CA GLN A 359 1.70 7.19 14.09
C GLN A 359 2.54 6.38 13.08
N PRO A 360 2.09 6.26 11.83
CA PRO A 360 2.90 5.67 10.77
C PRO A 360 4.16 6.51 10.51
N SER A 361 5.23 5.87 10.04
CA SER A 361 6.57 6.45 9.86
C SER A 361 6.72 7.42 8.68
N TYR A 362 5.73 7.54 7.80
CA TYR A 362 5.78 8.43 6.63
C TYR A 362 5.09 9.77 6.91
N SER A 363 5.58 10.83 6.24
CA SER A 363 5.14 12.21 6.47
C SER A 363 3.62 12.35 6.36
N VAL A 364 3.02 12.70 7.50
CA VAL A 364 1.62 13.07 7.58
C VAL A 364 1.52 14.46 6.98
N SER A 365 1.06 14.56 5.72
CA SER A 365 0.44 15.80 5.24
C SER A 365 -0.61 16.21 6.28
N LEU A 366 -0.48 17.44 6.79
CA LEU A 366 -1.35 18.08 7.80
C LEU A 366 -2.82 18.22 7.37
N ASN A 367 -3.24 17.58 6.27
CA ASN A 367 -4.64 17.43 5.96
C ASN A 367 -5.32 16.62 7.07
N ASP A 368 -6.37 17.21 7.64
CA ASP A 368 -7.13 16.78 8.81
C ASP A 368 -7.59 15.29 8.78
N GLN A 369 -7.72 14.70 7.58
CA GLN A 369 -8.05 13.28 7.40
C GLN A 369 -6.90 12.31 7.69
N ASN A 370 -5.67 12.79 7.84
CA ASN A 370 -4.46 11.95 7.96
C ASN A 370 -3.73 12.06 9.30
N GLY A 371 -4.12 12.99 10.19
CA GLY A 371 -3.50 13.22 11.51
C GLY A 371 -3.56 12.05 12.51
N PRO A 372 -3.28 12.32 13.79
CA PRO A 372 -3.54 11.36 14.87
C PRO A 372 -5.01 10.97 14.92
N PHE A 373 -5.27 9.70 15.26
CA PHE A 373 -6.61 9.16 15.43
C PHE A 373 -6.65 8.27 16.67
N TYR A 374 -7.85 7.95 17.13
CA TYR A 374 -8.08 7.01 18.22
C TYR A 374 -9.35 6.20 17.95
N TYR A 375 -9.52 5.13 18.69
CA TYR A 375 -10.77 4.37 18.72
C TYR A 375 -11.00 3.81 20.11
N ILE A 376 -12.23 3.41 20.38
CA ILE A 376 -12.66 2.95 21.69
C ILE A 376 -12.64 1.42 21.66
N PRO A 377 -11.68 0.75 22.31
CA PRO A 377 -11.71 -0.70 22.39
C PRO A 377 -12.93 -1.15 23.20
N MET A 378 -13.65 -2.15 22.69
CA MET A 378 -14.78 -2.81 23.32
C MET A 378 -14.59 -4.33 23.38
N SER A 379 -13.56 -4.85 22.71
CA SER A 379 -13.17 -6.25 22.80
C SER A 379 -11.69 -6.44 22.48
N LEU A 380 -11.17 -7.62 22.81
CA LEU A 380 -9.84 -8.07 22.43
C LEU A 380 -9.94 -9.37 21.65
N ILE A 381 -9.24 -9.44 20.53
CA ILE A 381 -9.11 -10.65 19.71
C ILE A 381 -7.76 -11.26 20.02
N PHE A 382 -7.73 -12.39 20.73
CA PHE A 382 -6.50 -13.13 21.01
C PHE A 382 -6.24 -14.16 19.91
N MET A 383 -4.98 -14.29 19.51
CA MET A 383 -4.53 -15.30 18.54
C MET A 383 -3.31 -16.04 19.08
N ASP A 384 -3.40 -17.37 19.15
CA ASP A 384 -2.28 -18.23 19.50
C ASP A 384 -1.35 -18.31 18.29
N PHE A 385 -0.19 -17.67 18.39
CA PHE A 385 0.77 -17.62 17.30
C PHE A 385 1.85 -18.70 17.41
N THR A 386 1.78 -19.59 18.41
CA THR A 386 2.71 -20.71 18.58
C THR A 386 2.01 -22.06 18.38
N ARG A 387 2.56 -22.88 17.49
CA ARG A 387 1.95 -24.16 17.12
C ARG A 387 2.27 -25.27 18.12
N LYS A 388 1.24 -25.97 18.60
CA LYS A 388 1.43 -27.20 19.40
C LYS A 388 2.22 -28.27 18.62
N PRO A 389 3.14 -29.02 19.26
CA PRO A 389 3.34 -29.16 20.71
C PRO A 389 4.31 -28.14 21.34
N TRP A 390 4.62 -27.03 20.66
CA TRP A 390 5.47 -25.99 21.22
C TRP A 390 4.68 -25.00 22.07
N PHE A 391 5.35 -24.46 23.08
CA PHE A 391 4.90 -23.33 23.87
C PHE A 391 6.02 -22.30 23.97
N MET A 392 5.69 -21.03 23.83
CA MET A 392 6.63 -19.94 24.09
C MET A 392 6.63 -19.63 25.59
N HIS A 393 7.82 -19.39 26.13
CA HIS A 393 8.04 -19.04 27.53
C HIS A 393 9.10 -17.95 27.65
N LEU A 394 9.05 -17.19 28.74
CA LEU A 394 10.07 -16.20 29.09
C LEU A 394 11.07 -16.82 30.09
N SER A 395 12.36 -16.81 29.75
CA SER A 395 13.41 -17.31 30.64
C SER A 395 13.64 -16.36 31.83
N ARG A 396 13.65 -16.90 33.06
CA ARG A 396 13.96 -16.09 34.26
C ARG A 396 15.42 -15.65 34.32
N SER A 397 16.34 -16.49 33.86
CA SER A 397 17.78 -16.23 34.00
C SER A 397 18.30 -15.27 32.94
N THR A 398 17.72 -15.32 31.74
CA THR A 398 18.20 -14.52 30.60
C THR A 398 17.24 -13.42 30.19
N GLY A 399 15.97 -13.48 30.59
CA GLY A 399 14.94 -12.54 30.15
C GLY A 399 14.53 -12.70 28.68
N PHE A 400 15.00 -13.75 27.99
CA PHE A 400 14.67 -14.01 26.58
C PHE A 400 13.59 -15.06 26.42
N HIS A 401 12.80 -14.92 25.35
CA HIS A 401 11.82 -15.92 24.95
C HIS A 401 12.48 -17.19 24.41
N TYR A 402 11.94 -18.34 24.77
CA TYR A 402 12.31 -19.65 24.25
C TYR A 402 11.08 -20.51 24.01
N TYR A 403 11.21 -21.48 23.11
CA TYR A 403 10.18 -22.45 22.75
C TYR A 403 10.49 -23.77 23.43
N PHE A 404 9.48 -24.33 24.10
CA PHE A 404 9.53 -25.62 24.76
C PHE A 404 8.58 -26.59 24.07
N ASN A 405 9.09 -27.75 23.68
CA ASN A 405 8.28 -28.84 23.14
C ASN A 405 7.96 -29.84 24.26
N TYR A 406 6.70 -29.92 24.68
CA TYR A 406 6.32 -30.81 25.79
C TYR A 406 6.34 -32.30 25.43
N LYS A 407 6.43 -32.66 24.14
CA LYS A 407 6.54 -34.07 23.73
C LYS A 407 7.99 -34.55 23.72
N THR A 408 8.93 -33.71 23.29
CA THR A 408 10.36 -34.07 23.18
C THR A 408 11.21 -33.54 24.32
N ASN A 409 10.66 -32.68 25.18
CA ASN A 409 11.37 -31.89 26.19
C ASN A 409 12.45 -30.95 25.65
N GLU A 410 12.43 -30.67 24.34
CA GLU A 410 13.38 -29.77 23.68
C GLU A 410 13.13 -28.31 24.06
N LYS A 411 14.22 -27.53 24.22
CA LYS A 411 14.18 -26.09 24.53
C LYS A 411 15.09 -25.34 23.57
N VAL A 412 14.54 -24.37 22.86
CA VAL A 412 15.29 -23.58 21.86
C VAL A 412 14.92 -22.11 22.00
N TYR A 413 15.90 -21.21 22.04
CA TYR A 413 15.64 -19.77 22.07
C TYR A 413 15.06 -19.27 20.74
N ASP A 414 14.38 -18.12 20.77
CA ASP A 414 13.66 -17.56 19.60
C ASP A 414 14.57 -17.33 18.37
N ASP A 415 15.86 -17.06 18.57
CA ASP A 415 16.86 -16.91 17.50
C ASP A 415 17.04 -18.18 16.65
N LYS A 416 16.75 -19.35 17.23
CA LYS A 416 16.80 -20.66 16.58
C LYS A 416 15.42 -21.32 16.53
N ARG A 417 14.34 -20.52 16.60
CA ARG A 417 12.97 -21.01 16.63
C ARG A 417 12.72 -22.08 15.55
N PRO A 418 12.25 -23.28 15.91
CA PRO A 418 11.91 -24.31 14.94
C PRO A 418 10.71 -23.88 14.09
N GLN A 419 10.75 -24.14 12.78
CA GLN A 419 9.60 -23.88 11.89
C GLN A 419 8.32 -24.60 12.34
N SER A 420 8.43 -25.76 13.00
CA SER A 420 7.28 -26.49 13.53
C SER A 420 6.58 -25.80 14.71
N ALA A 421 7.20 -24.79 15.32
CA ALA A 421 6.61 -23.93 16.34
C ALA A 421 5.85 -22.73 15.75
N GLU A 422 6.04 -22.44 14.46
CA GLU A 422 5.45 -21.28 13.80
C GLU A 422 3.99 -21.56 13.40
N ALA A 423 3.06 -20.76 13.90
CA ALA A 423 1.66 -20.85 13.50
C ALA A 423 1.41 -20.13 12.16
N ASP A 424 0.88 -20.87 11.19
CA ASP A 424 0.35 -20.32 9.95
C ASP A 424 -0.98 -19.56 10.19
N PHE A 425 -1.47 -18.85 9.19
CA PHE A 425 -2.72 -18.07 9.30
C PHE A 425 -3.91 -18.98 9.65
N SER A 426 -3.95 -20.19 9.08
CA SER A 426 -5.04 -21.14 9.35
C SER A 426 -5.10 -21.49 10.85
N TYR A 427 -3.96 -21.83 11.44
CA TYR A 427 -3.86 -22.14 12.86
C TYR A 427 -4.26 -20.94 13.73
N THR A 428 -3.70 -19.75 13.47
CA THR A 428 -3.99 -18.56 14.29
C THR A 428 -5.45 -18.14 14.19
N PHE A 429 -6.04 -18.21 13.00
CA PHE A 429 -7.44 -17.92 12.77
C PHE A 429 -8.33 -18.93 13.49
N GLU A 430 -8.11 -20.23 13.36
CA GLU A 430 -8.93 -21.25 14.01
C GLU A 430 -8.86 -21.24 15.55
N LYS A 431 -7.71 -20.83 16.10
CA LYS A 431 -7.45 -20.80 17.55
C LYS A 431 -7.65 -19.43 18.18
N ARG A 432 -8.42 -18.56 17.54
CA ARG A 432 -8.67 -17.21 18.05
C ARG A 432 -9.75 -17.17 19.13
N PHE A 433 -9.52 -16.35 20.14
CA PHE A 433 -10.50 -16.05 21.19
C PHE A 433 -10.99 -14.62 21.08
N PHE A 434 -12.26 -14.42 21.41
CA PHE A 434 -12.89 -13.11 21.44
C PHE A 434 -13.30 -12.79 22.87
N LEU A 435 -12.66 -11.79 23.47
CA LEU A 435 -12.96 -11.32 24.82
C LEU A 435 -13.76 -10.02 24.72
N ASP A 436 -15.04 -10.09 25.06
CA ASP A 436 -15.91 -8.90 25.12
C ASP A 436 -15.61 -8.10 26.40
N LEU A 437 -15.49 -6.77 26.28
CA LEU A 437 -15.11 -5.89 27.39
C LEU A 437 -16.07 -4.72 27.50
N SER A 438 -16.60 -4.50 28.70
CA SER A 438 -17.24 -3.22 29.02
C SER A 438 -16.17 -2.11 29.19
N GLN A 439 -16.59 -0.84 29.11
CA GLN A 439 -15.68 0.29 29.35
C GLN A 439 -15.02 0.22 30.74
N ASP A 440 -15.76 -0.20 31.75
CA ASP A 440 -15.26 -0.33 33.13
C ASP A 440 -14.24 -1.48 33.26
N GLN A 441 -14.35 -2.48 32.40
CA GLN A 441 -13.45 -3.64 32.39
C GLN A 441 -12.14 -3.39 31.63
N LEU A 442 -12.01 -2.30 30.88
CA LEU A 442 -10.78 -2.02 30.12
C LEU A 442 -9.55 -1.93 31.02
N TYR A 443 -9.66 -1.37 32.23
CA TYR A 443 -8.55 -1.35 33.19
C TYR A 443 -8.13 -2.75 33.66
N SER A 444 -9.03 -3.72 33.59
CA SER A 444 -8.75 -5.10 33.97
C SER A 444 -7.79 -5.78 32.99
N ILE A 445 -7.51 -5.19 31.82
CA ILE A 445 -6.45 -5.67 30.93
C ILE A 445 -5.06 -5.58 31.56
N HIS A 446 -4.78 -4.53 32.34
CA HIS A 446 -3.51 -4.37 33.04
C HIS A 446 -3.38 -5.41 34.16
N LEU A 447 -4.50 -5.77 34.81
CA LEU A 447 -4.53 -6.89 35.75
C LEU A 447 -4.28 -8.23 35.05
N LEU A 448 -4.88 -8.45 33.87
CA LEU A 448 -4.62 -9.64 33.06
C LEU A 448 -3.14 -9.71 32.62
N ASN A 449 -2.53 -8.59 32.22
CA ASN A 449 -1.12 -8.50 31.90
C ASN A 449 -0.23 -8.82 33.11
N ALA A 450 -0.53 -8.28 34.28
CA ALA A 450 0.20 -8.59 35.51
C ALA A 450 0.12 -10.09 35.85
N LYS A 451 -1.07 -10.71 35.72
CA LYS A 451 -1.27 -12.16 35.88
C LYS A 451 -0.47 -12.96 34.84
N ALA A 452 -0.50 -12.54 33.57
CA ALA A 452 0.22 -13.17 32.48
C ALA A 452 1.74 -13.14 32.73
N LYS A 453 2.30 -11.98 33.08
CA LYS A 453 3.72 -11.83 33.45
C LYS A 453 4.11 -12.75 34.61
N ALA A 454 3.30 -12.79 35.67
CA ALA A 454 3.55 -13.66 36.83
C ALA A 454 3.56 -15.16 36.45
N LYS A 455 2.77 -15.57 35.45
CA LYS A 455 2.70 -16.94 34.96
C LYS A 455 3.76 -17.28 33.91
N CYS A 456 4.12 -16.36 33.00
CA CYS A 456 5.23 -16.56 32.05
C CYS A 456 6.55 -16.78 32.78
N CYS A 457 6.70 -16.22 33.98
CA CYS A 457 7.82 -16.52 34.85
C CYS A 457 7.78 -17.94 35.44
N LYS A 458 6.66 -18.67 35.56
CA LYS A 458 6.66 -20.00 36.22
C LYS A 458 6.91 -21.11 35.20
N PRO A 459 7.90 -22.02 35.40
CA PRO A 459 8.01 -23.20 34.56
C PRO A 459 6.73 -24.06 34.69
N PRO A 460 6.30 -24.77 33.64
CA PRO A 460 5.17 -25.68 33.74
C PRO A 460 5.42 -26.69 34.86
N ARG A 461 4.39 -26.97 35.67
CA ARG A 461 4.46 -28.11 36.60
C ARG A 461 4.60 -29.38 35.75
N LYS A 462 5.59 -30.19 36.12
CA LYS A 462 5.94 -31.46 35.47
C LYS A 462 4.74 -32.38 35.35
#